data_AF-A0A0C1ZFH1-F1
#
_entry.id   AF-A0A0C1ZFH1-F1
#
_cell.length_a   1.000
_cell.length_b   1.000
_cell.length_c   1.000
_cell.angle_alpha   90.00
_cell.angle_beta   90.00
_cell.angle_gamma   90.00
#
_symmetry.space_group_name_H-M   'P 1'
#
loop_
_entity.id
_entity.type
_entity.pdbx_description
1 polymer ?
#
loop_
_entity_poly.entity_id
_entity_poly.type
_entity_poly.pdbx_seq_one_letter_code
_entity_poly.pdbx_strand_id
1 'polypeptide(L)'
;MERELRAAQDRNRALQDALRARTTLSLNSQFLLDSLDVEDTVVLPRAEATYRPPGFVSRLLPKGLFRTLEQRLAELRAFNDTMTGVEVTRAEILLHADVERQVLSERWLEWADAYVQQRLSRTNPKDLGNPLLTYLRIYDELLPWLDELAYGDPENRRIDSVHRQILGSVVEYIPWRLYHATWSSWVSPTPGGNATFAPDILLSPQLVEVCRHHLDLYRFYSAAALDLVLDQTTPAPGVSDHDARVELQSLANDIEEVRPFLVRAMRPERFMIMLGEHLHAAPIWILLRGHLALVFAGSERQLLEGMQRQHYPYQLMIGFDGLLRHPLFHWRTAAQLPAPALGANLTVVRAIHTKLLAAFARIDVAAILREPRAANEQEIEPLAQANALLAEADGEDDTSDGRDPKLGSLRLSPRMSQLLTRLERDFDCRVRAGKGSEISIYRPGGRIFTLGRHKRNDRIRWPHVRQILRTLTIDEADWVASIWQRS
;
A
#
# COMPACT_ATOMS: atom_id res chain seq x y z
N MET A 1 27.95 -22.92 -12.47
CA MET A 1 26.75 -22.58 -13.26
C MET A 1 25.66 -23.67 -13.23
N GLU A 2 25.75 -24.81 -13.93
CA GLU A 2 24.64 -25.81 -13.94
C GLU A 2 24.34 -26.46 -12.57
N ARG A 3 25.37 -26.77 -11.78
CA ARG A 3 25.19 -27.24 -10.39
C ARG A 3 24.56 -26.18 -9.48
N GLU A 4 24.92 -24.91 -9.69
CA GLU A 4 24.36 -23.79 -8.93
C GLU A 4 22.92 -23.49 -9.36
N LEU A 5 22.60 -23.65 -10.65
CA LEU A 5 21.25 -23.54 -11.19
C LEU A 5 20.34 -24.65 -10.65
N ARG A 6 20.80 -25.91 -10.61
CA ARG A 6 20.03 -27.02 -10.00
C ARG A 6 19.85 -26.84 -8.49
N ALA A 7 20.90 -26.44 -7.78
CA ALA A 7 20.79 -26.13 -6.35
C ALA A 7 19.83 -24.95 -6.08
N ALA A 8 19.79 -23.95 -6.97
CA ALA A 8 18.82 -22.86 -6.92
C ALA A 8 17.40 -23.34 -7.24
N GLN A 9 17.22 -24.23 -8.22
CA GLN A 9 15.92 -24.83 -8.56
C GLN A 9 15.36 -25.70 -7.43
N ASP A 10 16.19 -26.49 -6.76
CA ASP A 10 15.78 -27.31 -5.62
C ASP A 10 15.45 -26.45 -4.39
N ARG A 11 16.22 -25.39 -4.14
CA ARG A 11 15.88 -24.38 -3.12
C ARG A 11 14.60 -23.63 -3.46
N ASN A 12 14.37 -23.31 -4.74
CA ASN A 12 13.16 -22.66 -5.22
C ASN A 12 11.96 -23.57 -5.02
N ARG A 13 12.07 -24.87 -5.30
CA ARG A 13 11.00 -25.84 -5.02
C ARG A 13 10.71 -25.95 -3.52
N ALA A 14 11.75 -26.07 -2.69
CA ALA A 14 11.60 -26.10 -1.23
C ALA A 14 11.06 -24.78 -0.65
N LEU A 15 11.43 -23.63 -1.21
CA LEU A 15 10.95 -22.31 -0.85
C LEU A 15 9.51 -22.12 -1.33
N GLN A 16 9.15 -22.54 -2.53
CA GLN A 16 7.77 -22.56 -3.02
C GLN A 16 6.90 -23.42 -2.13
N ASP A 17 7.37 -24.58 -1.69
CA ASP A 17 6.66 -25.45 -0.76
C ASP A 17 6.58 -24.83 0.66
N ALA A 18 7.65 -24.16 1.11
CA ALA A 18 7.66 -23.42 2.38
C ALA A 18 6.80 -22.14 2.34
N LEU A 19 6.71 -21.46 1.20
CA LEU A 19 5.87 -20.28 0.94
C LEU A 19 4.41 -20.70 0.77
N ARG A 20 4.12 -21.80 0.08
CA ARG A 20 2.80 -22.45 0.07
C ARG A 20 2.38 -22.85 1.49
N ALA A 21 3.34 -23.29 2.32
CA ALA A 21 3.10 -23.64 3.72
C ALA A 21 3.06 -22.43 4.68
N ARG A 22 3.69 -21.29 4.35
CA ARG A 22 3.72 -20.05 5.16
C ARG A 22 2.64 -19.05 4.80
N THR A 23 2.19 -19.06 3.56
CA THR A 23 1.24 -18.12 2.98
C THR A 23 0.47 -18.89 1.91
N THR A 24 -0.72 -19.38 2.24
CA THR A 24 -1.72 -19.63 1.20
C THR A 24 -1.88 -18.32 0.44
N LEU A 25 -1.27 -18.24 -0.75
CA LEU A 25 -1.47 -17.14 -1.67
C LEU A 25 -2.99 -16.94 -1.78
N SER A 26 -3.43 -15.69 -1.66
CA SER A 26 -4.83 -15.41 -1.93
C SER A 26 -5.13 -15.87 -3.35
N LEU A 27 -6.36 -16.34 -3.57
CA LEU A 27 -6.83 -16.78 -4.88
C LEU A 27 -6.56 -15.79 -6.02
N ASN A 28 -6.43 -14.52 -5.66
CA ASN A 28 -6.26 -13.44 -6.61
C ASN A 28 -4.81 -13.06 -6.82
N SER A 29 -3.94 -13.32 -5.84
CA SER A 29 -2.50 -13.28 -6.05
C SER A 29 -2.08 -14.36 -7.04
N GLN A 30 -2.73 -15.54 -6.99
CA GLN A 30 -2.53 -16.60 -7.98
C GLN A 30 -3.09 -16.20 -9.35
N PHE A 31 -4.31 -15.65 -9.42
CA PHE A 31 -4.89 -15.22 -10.69
C PHE A 31 -4.16 -14.04 -11.35
N LEU A 32 -3.71 -13.04 -10.57
CA LEU A 32 -2.91 -11.93 -11.10
C LEU A 32 -1.65 -12.47 -11.76
N LEU A 33 -1.03 -13.48 -11.17
CA LEU A 33 0.11 -14.18 -11.76
C LEU A 33 -0.24 -14.91 -13.05
N ASP A 34 -1.34 -15.66 -13.04
CA ASP A 34 -1.78 -16.42 -14.21
C ASP A 34 -2.21 -15.50 -15.37
N SER A 35 -2.49 -14.21 -15.11
CA SER A 35 -2.90 -13.20 -16.10
C SER A 35 -1.77 -12.34 -16.69
N LEU A 36 -0.54 -12.51 -16.21
CA LEU A 36 0.62 -11.73 -16.66
C LEU A 36 1.35 -12.47 -17.79
N ASP A 37 0.98 -12.16 -19.04
CA ASP A 37 1.60 -12.71 -20.26
C ASP A 37 2.89 -11.95 -20.61
N VAL A 38 3.87 -12.01 -19.71
CA VAL A 38 5.21 -11.43 -19.91
C VAL A 38 6.22 -12.54 -19.72
N GLU A 39 7.28 -12.59 -20.54
CA GLU A 39 8.47 -13.38 -20.23
C GLU A 39 9.06 -12.87 -18.91
N ASP A 40 8.55 -13.38 -17.80
CA ASP A 40 8.92 -12.93 -16.46
C ASP A 40 10.30 -13.48 -16.13
N THR A 41 11.19 -12.60 -15.72
CA THR A 41 12.52 -13.00 -15.27
C THR A 41 12.43 -13.61 -13.88
N VAL A 42 13.21 -14.64 -13.63
CA VAL A 42 13.37 -15.15 -12.26
C VAL A 42 14.30 -14.24 -11.47
N VAL A 43 14.03 -14.10 -10.18
CA VAL A 43 14.93 -13.41 -9.25
C VAL A 43 16.24 -14.18 -9.20
N LEU A 44 17.34 -13.51 -9.53
CA LEU A 44 18.68 -14.10 -9.53
C LEU A 44 19.43 -13.79 -8.23
N PRO A 45 20.29 -14.71 -7.76
CA PRO A 45 21.23 -14.39 -6.71
C PRO A 45 22.26 -13.43 -7.30
N ARG A 46 22.37 -12.22 -6.75
CA ARG A 46 23.37 -11.24 -7.20
C ARG A 46 24.67 -11.43 -6.44
N ALA A 47 25.79 -11.28 -7.15
CA ALA A 47 27.11 -11.39 -6.56
C ALA A 47 27.26 -10.35 -5.43
N GLU A 48 28.01 -10.70 -4.38
CA GLU A 48 28.29 -9.77 -3.27
C GLU A 48 28.88 -8.46 -3.76
N ALA A 49 29.74 -8.53 -4.78
CA ALA A 49 30.38 -7.37 -5.39
C ALA A 49 29.38 -6.34 -5.92
N THR A 50 28.19 -6.76 -6.37
CA THR A 50 27.12 -5.86 -6.84
C THR A 50 26.60 -4.95 -5.73
N TYR A 51 26.64 -5.41 -4.48
CA TYR A 51 26.17 -4.65 -3.31
C TYR A 51 27.31 -3.90 -2.61
N ARG A 52 28.51 -3.84 -3.18
CA ARG A 52 29.62 -3.06 -2.60
C ARG A 52 29.54 -1.62 -3.09
N PRO A 53 29.53 -0.62 -2.19
CA PRO A 53 29.62 0.78 -2.61
C PRO A 53 30.90 1.03 -3.41
N PRO A 54 30.85 1.83 -4.48
CA PRO A 54 32.04 2.29 -5.17
C PRO A 54 33.00 3.00 -4.22
N GLY A 55 34.31 2.90 -4.49
CA GLY A 55 35.33 3.46 -3.60
C GLY A 55 35.18 4.96 -3.31
N PHE A 56 34.58 5.73 -4.22
CA PHE A 56 34.33 7.15 -4.01
C PHE A 56 33.29 7.42 -2.90
N VAL A 57 32.34 6.51 -2.66
CA VAL A 57 31.27 6.68 -1.66
C VAL A 57 31.85 6.76 -0.25
N SER A 58 32.91 6.00 0.04
CA SER A 58 33.63 6.05 1.33
C SER A 58 34.29 7.41 1.61
N ARG A 59 34.65 8.16 0.56
CA ARG A 59 35.20 9.52 0.66
C ARG A 59 34.11 10.57 0.77
N LEU A 60 32.93 10.28 0.20
CA LEU A 60 31.77 11.16 0.21
C LEU A 60 31.11 11.22 1.59
N LEU A 61 30.88 10.05 2.19
CA LEU A 61 30.09 9.88 3.41
C LEU A 61 30.97 9.89 4.68
N PRO A 62 30.47 10.45 5.80
CA PRO A 62 31.07 10.21 7.12
C PRO A 62 31.09 8.70 7.45
N LYS A 63 32.09 8.27 8.23
CA LYS A 63 32.28 6.85 8.62
C LYS A 63 31.00 6.18 9.14
N GLY A 64 30.23 6.87 9.99
CA GLY A 64 28.99 6.33 10.55
C GLY A 64 27.93 6.08 9.47
N LEU A 65 27.70 7.05 8.59
CA LEU A 65 26.69 6.94 7.53
C LEU A 65 27.10 5.92 6.45
N PHE A 66 28.40 5.81 6.16
CA PHE A 66 28.95 4.79 5.28
C PHE A 66 28.74 3.37 5.84
N ARG A 67 29.02 3.16 7.14
CA ARG A 67 28.78 1.87 7.80
C ARG A 67 27.30 1.49 7.78
N THR A 68 26.40 2.44 8.00
CA THR A 68 24.95 2.20 7.88
C THR A 68 24.56 1.81 6.46
N LEU A 69 25.14 2.45 5.43
CA LEU A 69 24.93 2.05 4.03
C LEU A 69 25.36 0.60 3.78
N GLU A 70 26.56 0.21 4.23
CA GLU A 70 27.04 -1.17 4.08
C GLU A 70 26.11 -2.18 4.76
N GLN A 71 25.62 -1.86 5.96
CA GLN A 71 24.64 -2.69 6.65
C GLN A 71 23.34 -2.81 5.84
N ARG A 72 22.81 -1.69 5.32
CA ARG A 72 21.56 -1.68 4.54
C ARG A 72 21.69 -2.47 3.23
N LEU A 73 22.85 -2.41 2.58
CA LEU A 73 23.15 -3.22 1.39
C LEU A 73 23.21 -4.71 1.71
N ALA A 74 23.80 -5.09 2.85
CA ALA A 74 23.80 -6.48 3.29
C ALA A 74 22.39 -7.00 3.61
N GLU A 75 21.57 -6.19 4.29
CA GLU A 75 20.15 -6.51 4.56
C GLU A 75 19.34 -6.64 3.25
N LEU A 76 19.56 -5.73 2.30
CA LEU A 76 18.91 -5.75 0.99
C LEU A 76 19.27 -6.99 0.17
N ARG A 77 20.56 -7.36 0.16
CA ARG A 77 21.01 -8.60 -0.47
C ARG A 77 20.35 -9.81 0.16
N ALA A 78 20.38 -9.91 1.49
CA ALA A 78 19.77 -11.03 2.20
C ALA A 78 18.27 -11.16 1.86
N PHE A 79 17.55 -10.04 1.80
CA PHE A 79 16.15 -9.99 1.38
C PHE A 79 15.94 -10.43 -0.07
N ASN A 80 16.81 -10.01 -1.01
CA ASN A 80 16.74 -10.50 -2.40
C ASN A 80 16.99 -12.02 -2.49
N ASP A 81 17.97 -12.50 -1.73
CA ASP A 81 18.35 -13.91 -1.72
C ASP A 81 17.20 -14.81 -1.20
N THR A 82 16.30 -14.30 -0.34
CA THR A 82 15.11 -15.07 0.08
C THR A 82 14.11 -15.31 -1.04
N MET A 83 14.16 -14.55 -2.13
CA MET A 83 13.26 -14.69 -3.29
C MET A 83 13.93 -15.31 -4.51
N THR A 84 15.19 -15.74 -4.40
CA THR A 84 15.92 -16.32 -5.53
C THR A 84 15.20 -17.52 -6.15
N GLY A 85 15.07 -17.50 -7.47
CA GLY A 85 14.37 -18.50 -8.28
C GLY A 85 12.88 -18.24 -8.46
N VAL A 86 12.26 -17.38 -7.64
CA VAL A 86 10.87 -16.98 -7.83
C VAL A 86 10.79 -16.02 -9.01
N GLU A 87 9.76 -16.13 -9.84
CA GLU A 87 9.45 -15.13 -10.87
C GLU A 87 9.31 -13.74 -10.23
N VAL A 88 9.85 -12.71 -10.86
CA VAL A 88 9.94 -11.38 -10.24
C VAL A 88 8.54 -10.84 -9.94
N THR A 89 7.59 -10.98 -10.87
CA THR A 89 6.23 -10.48 -10.65
C THR A 89 5.52 -11.25 -9.54
N ARG A 90 5.79 -12.56 -9.42
CA ARG A 90 5.34 -13.39 -8.29
C ARG A 90 5.89 -12.92 -6.98
N ALA A 91 7.19 -12.65 -6.94
CA ALA A 91 7.84 -12.18 -5.75
C ALA A 91 7.29 -10.79 -5.35
N GLU A 92 6.98 -9.91 -6.30
CA GLU A 92 6.37 -8.61 -6.02
C GLU A 92 4.96 -8.73 -5.44
N ILE A 93 4.14 -9.62 -5.99
CA ILE A 93 2.80 -9.90 -5.45
C ILE A 93 2.88 -10.46 -4.03
N LEU A 94 3.83 -11.38 -3.78
CA LEU A 94 4.09 -11.91 -2.43
C LEU A 94 4.54 -10.82 -1.45
N LEU A 95 5.35 -9.88 -1.93
CA LEU A 95 5.95 -8.82 -1.13
C LEU A 95 5.07 -7.56 -0.97
N HIS A 96 3.96 -7.46 -1.72
CA HIS A 96 3.08 -6.30 -1.78
C HIS A 96 2.69 -5.78 -0.38
N ALA A 97 2.20 -6.68 0.48
CA ALA A 97 1.79 -6.41 1.86
C ALA A 97 2.78 -6.96 2.90
N ASP A 98 4.00 -7.30 2.49
CA ASP A 98 4.98 -7.89 3.39
C ASP A 98 5.56 -6.86 4.38
N VAL A 99 5.48 -7.20 5.68
CA VAL A 99 5.90 -6.31 6.77
C VAL A 99 7.42 -6.15 6.80
N GLU A 100 8.17 -7.21 6.49
CA GLU A 100 9.64 -7.14 6.48
C GLU A 100 10.14 -6.19 5.39
N ARG A 101 9.56 -6.27 4.19
CA ARG A 101 9.80 -5.33 3.09
C ARG A 101 9.48 -3.89 3.49
N GLN A 102 8.33 -3.64 4.13
CA GLN A 102 7.94 -2.29 4.57
C GLN A 102 8.96 -1.72 5.56
N VAL A 103 9.31 -2.48 6.59
CA VAL A 103 10.31 -2.08 7.61
C VAL A 103 11.69 -1.86 6.98
N LEU A 104 12.08 -2.65 5.98
CA LEU A 104 13.32 -2.45 5.26
C LEU A 104 13.28 -1.17 4.41
N SER A 105 12.17 -0.90 3.73
CA SER A 105 11.96 0.35 2.98
C SER A 105 12.06 1.59 3.87
N GLU A 106 11.38 1.61 5.02
CA GLU A 106 11.44 2.71 5.99
C GLU A 106 12.88 2.98 6.45
N ARG A 107 13.62 1.93 6.83
CA ARG A 107 15.02 2.03 7.24
C ARG A 107 15.96 2.54 6.14
N TRP A 108 15.62 2.29 4.88
CA TRP A 108 16.34 2.84 3.72
C TRP A 108 16.00 4.31 3.48
N LEU A 109 14.74 4.70 3.65
CA LEU A 109 14.30 6.10 3.58
C LEU A 109 14.91 6.95 4.72
N GLU A 110 14.99 6.41 5.93
CA GLU A 110 15.70 7.04 7.06
C GLU A 110 17.17 7.30 6.74
N TRP A 111 17.86 6.31 6.15
CA TRP A 111 19.24 6.47 5.73
C TRP A 111 19.38 7.52 4.62
N ALA A 112 18.46 7.52 3.65
CA ALA A 112 18.45 8.48 2.55
C ALA A 112 18.20 9.91 3.05
N ASP A 113 17.34 10.09 4.05
CA ASP A 113 17.15 11.40 4.70
C ASP A 113 18.41 11.86 5.41
N ALA A 114 19.05 10.98 6.19
CA ALA A 114 20.32 11.28 6.85
C ALA A 114 21.43 11.64 5.85
N TYR A 115 21.47 10.95 4.69
CA TYR A 115 22.35 11.31 3.57
C TYR A 115 22.07 12.73 3.07
N VAL A 116 20.83 13.03 2.69
CA VAL A 116 20.46 14.35 2.14
C VAL A 116 20.76 15.46 3.15
N GLN A 117 20.37 15.30 4.41
CA GLN A 117 20.66 16.28 5.47
C GLN A 117 22.16 16.51 5.64
N GLN A 118 22.95 15.43 5.70
CA GLN A 118 24.40 15.51 5.81
C GLN A 118 25.02 16.26 4.62
N ARG A 119 24.55 15.99 3.40
CA ARG A 119 25.08 16.64 2.19
C ARG A 119 24.69 18.11 2.11
N LEU A 120 23.47 18.47 2.47
CA LEU A 120 23.01 19.86 2.51
C LEU A 120 23.68 20.68 3.62
N SER A 121 24.11 20.06 4.72
CA SER A 121 24.81 20.77 5.80
C SER A 121 26.22 21.20 5.44
N ARG A 122 26.76 20.77 4.30
CA ARG A 122 28.11 21.12 3.84
C ARG A 122 28.03 22.15 2.72
N THR A 123 28.68 23.29 2.92
CA THR A 123 28.88 24.28 1.86
C THR A 123 29.89 23.76 0.83
N ASN A 124 29.60 23.98 -0.46
CA ASN A 124 30.53 23.68 -1.54
C ASN A 124 30.78 24.95 -2.36
N PRO A 125 32.04 25.39 -2.51
CA PRO A 125 32.37 26.58 -3.30
C PRO A 125 31.87 26.53 -4.75
N LYS A 126 31.74 25.33 -5.34
CA LYS A 126 31.24 25.14 -6.71
C LYS A 126 29.76 25.46 -6.88
N ASP A 127 29.00 25.46 -5.79
CA ASP A 127 27.56 25.73 -5.84
C ASP A 127 27.28 27.24 -5.98
N LEU A 128 28.25 28.10 -5.63
CA LEU A 128 28.13 29.57 -5.69
C LEU A 128 26.89 30.11 -4.95
N GLY A 129 26.41 29.38 -3.93
CA GLY A 129 25.18 29.71 -3.21
C GLY A 129 23.89 29.49 -4.00
N ASN A 130 23.94 28.89 -5.19
CA ASN A 130 22.78 28.58 -6.02
C ASN A 130 22.13 27.25 -5.57
N PRO A 131 20.87 27.26 -5.08
CA PRO A 131 20.19 26.06 -4.61
C PRO A 131 20.04 24.95 -5.66
N LEU A 132 19.86 25.30 -6.95
CA LEU A 132 19.76 24.32 -8.03
C LEU A 132 21.12 23.65 -8.32
N LEU A 133 22.22 24.39 -8.25
CA LEU A 133 23.55 23.78 -8.39
C LEU A 133 23.87 22.85 -7.23
N THR A 134 23.47 23.21 -6.00
CA THR A 134 23.54 22.32 -4.84
C THR A 134 22.71 21.05 -5.05
N TYR A 135 21.47 21.18 -5.55
CA TYR A 135 20.61 20.05 -5.91
C TYR A 135 21.28 19.12 -6.92
N LEU A 136 21.71 19.64 -8.07
CA LEU A 136 22.30 18.85 -9.16
C LEU A 136 23.57 18.14 -8.72
N ARG A 137 24.45 18.84 -7.99
CA ARG A 137 25.67 18.23 -7.46
C ARG A 137 25.36 17.05 -6.54
N ILE A 138 24.46 17.20 -5.57
CA ILE A 138 24.15 16.12 -4.61
C ILE A 138 23.41 14.97 -5.29
N TYR A 139 22.56 15.29 -6.28
CA TYR A 139 21.88 14.32 -7.14
C TYR A 139 22.91 13.45 -7.89
N ASP A 140 23.87 14.06 -8.58
CA ASP A 140 24.88 13.36 -9.39
C ASP A 140 25.92 12.57 -8.56
N GLU A 141 26.07 12.87 -7.27
CA GLU A 141 27.07 12.26 -6.41
C GLU A 141 26.83 10.76 -6.16
N LEU A 142 25.58 10.36 -5.90
CA LEU A 142 25.27 8.99 -5.43
C LEU A 142 24.09 8.36 -6.16
N LEU A 143 23.16 9.16 -6.68
CA LEU A 143 21.93 8.65 -7.27
C LEU A 143 22.17 7.76 -8.50
N PRO A 144 23.10 8.09 -9.43
CA PRO A 144 23.34 7.23 -10.60
C PRO A 144 23.71 5.79 -10.22
N TRP A 145 24.53 5.62 -9.18
CA TRP A 145 24.89 4.29 -8.69
C TRP A 145 23.72 3.58 -8.00
N LEU A 146 22.91 4.30 -7.21
CA LEU A 146 21.71 3.71 -6.59
C LEU A 146 20.66 3.32 -7.64
N ASP A 147 20.50 4.12 -8.69
CA ASP A 147 19.61 3.87 -9.81
C ASP A 147 20.04 2.63 -10.60
N GLU A 148 21.33 2.54 -10.95
CA GLU A 148 21.91 1.34 -11.58
C GLU A 148 21.75 0.09 -10.69
N LEU A 149 21.96 0.22 -9.37
CA LEU A 149 21.74 -0.89 -8.45
C LEU A 149 20.27 -1.32 -8.43
N ALA A 150 19.33 -0.36 -8.43
CA ALA A 150 17.89 -0.61 -8.34
C ALA A 150 17.30 -1.19 -9.62
N TYR A 151 17.69 -0.68 -10.79
CA TYR A 151 17.05 -0.95 -12.07
C TYR A 151 17.95 -1.67 -13.09
N GLY A 152 19.23 -1.87 -12.76
CA GLY A 152 20.22 -2.45 -13.66
C GLY A 152 20.78 -1.44 -14.65
N ASP A 153 21.58 -1.95 -15.58
CA ASP A 153 22.14 -1.18 -16.69
C ASP A 153 21.00 -0.63 -17.59
N PRO A 154 20.97 0.67 -17.90
CA PRO A 154 20.00 1.24 -18.84
C PRO A 154 19.92 0.52 -20.19
N GLU A 155 21.02 -0.04 -20.69
CA GLU A 155 21.06 -0.78 -21.96
C GLU A 155 20.52 -2.23 -21.83
N ASN A 156 20.44 -2.74 -20.60
CA ASN A 156 20.02 -4.12 -20.32
C ASN A 156 19.14 -4.17 -19.06
N ARG A 157 18.01 -3.46 -19.09
CA ARG A 157 17.00 -3.39 -18.02
C ARG A 157 16.23 -4.71 -17.81
N ARG A 158 16.93 -5.83 -17.68
CA ARG A 158 16.35 -7.06 -17.16
C ARG A 158 16.26 -6.94 -15.66
N ILE A 159 15.04 -6.98 -15.15
CA ILE A 159 14.77 -6.73 -13.76
C ILE A 159 14.66 -8.06 -13.03
N ASP A 160 15.82 -8.61 -12.70
CA ASP A 160 15.98 -9.93 -12.06
C ASP A 160 16.09 -9.85 -10.53
N SER A 161 15.55 -8.81 -9.90
CA SER A 161 15.69 -8.58 -8.46
C SER A 161 14.42 -8.00 -7.83
N VAL A 162 14.16 -8.38 -6.58
CA VAL A 162 13.06 -7.80 -5.77
C VAL A 162 13.48 -6.57 -5.01
N HIS A 163 14.79 -6.33 -4.87
CA HIS A 163 15.29 -5.17 -4.15
C HIS A 163 14.85 -3.84 -4.76
N ARG A 164 14.41 -3.81 -6.04
CA ARG A 164 13.89 -2.61 -6.70
C ARG A 164 12.68 -2.05 -5.97
N GLN A 165 11.88 -2.91 -5.33
CA GLN A 165 10.72 -2.52 -4.54
C GLN A 165 11.10 -1.66 -3.33
N ILE A 166 12.35 -1.77 -2.88
CA ILE A 166 12.93 -0.98 -1.79
C ILE A 166 13.75 0.18 -2.36
N LEU A 167 14.73 -0.09 -3.23
CA LEU A 167 15.62 0.95 -3.74
C LEU A 167 14.93 1.95 -4.69
N GLY A 168 13.91 1.54 -5.45
CA GLY A 168 13.13 2.47 -6.26
C GLY A 168 12.53 3.60 -5.43
N SER A 169 12.09 3.27 -4.21
CA SER A 169 11.63 4.27 -3.23
C SER A 169 12.74 5.25 -2.83
N VAL A 170 13.97 4.77 -2.65
CA VAL A 170 15.12 5.60 -2.28
C VAL A 170 15.52 6.53 -3.43
N VAL A 171 15.54 5.99 -4.66
CA VAL A 171 15.89 6.72 -5.88
C VAL A 171 14.87 7.82 -6.19
N GLU A 172 13.61 7.64 -5.83
CA GLU A 172 12.58 8.68 -5.91
C GLU A 172 12.66 9.68 -4.73
N TYR A 173 12.99 9.19 -3.54
CA TYR A 173 12.99 9.99 -2.31
C TYR A 173 14.11 11.01 -2.23
N ILE A 174 15.34 10.63 -2.61
CA ILE A 174 16.50 11.54 -2.55
C ILE A 174 16.25 12.80 -3.39
N PRO A 175 15.88 12.71 -4.69
CA PRO A 175 15.51 13.88 -5.49
C PRO A 175 14.38 14.70 -4.89
N TRP A 176 13.34 14.04 -4.36
CA TRP A 176 12.21 14.72 -3.73
C TRP A 176 12.66 15.56 -2.52
N ARG A 177 13.47 14.98 -1.62
CA ARG A 177 14.02 15.68 -0.45
C ARG A 177 14.91 16.84 -0.85
N LEU A 178 15.81 16.62 -1.82
CA LEU A 178 16.70 17.66 -2.31
C LEU A 178 15.89 18.82 -2.90
N TYR A 179 14.92 18.54 -3.76
CA TYR A 179 14.05 19.55 -4.37
C TYR A 179 13.38 20.43 -3.31
N HIS A 180 12.72 19.81 -2.32
CA HIS A 180 12.04 20.53 -1.24
C HIS A 180 12.97 21.34 -0.34
N ALA A 181 14.21 20.90 -0.16
CA ALA A 181 15.18 21.58 0.68
C ALA A 181 15.98 22.68 -0.03
N THR A 182 15.88 22.79 -1.35
CA THR A 182 16.73 23.69 -2.15
C THR A 182 15.92 24.70 -2.95
N TRP A 183 15.15 24.27 -3.94
CA TRP A 183 14.56 25.16 -4.94
C TRP A 183 13.06 24.96 -5.17
N SER A 184 12.36 24.18 -4.33
CA SER A 184 10.91 24.03 -4.47
C SER A 184 10.12 25.32 -4.32
N SER A 185 10.65 26.31 -3.60
CA SER A 185 10.04 27.64 -3.46
C SER A 185 10.01 28.43 -4.77
N TRP A 186 10.80 28.04 -5.76
CA TRP A 186 10.81 28.67 -7.08
C TRP A 186 9.67 28.19 -7.98
N VAL A 187 8.94 27.18 -7.56
CA VAL A 187 7.99 26.46 -8.39
C VAL A 187 6.60 26.52 -7.76
N SER A 188 5.63 27.00 -8.54
CA SER A 188 4.23 26.99 -8.18
C SER A 188 3.50 25.96 -9.02
N PRO A 189 2.85 24.95 -8.42
CA PRO A 189 2.03 24.01 -9.16
C PRO A 189 0.81 24.74 -9.75
N THR A 190 0.43 24.39 -10.98
CA THR A 190 -0.78 24.92 -11.62
C THR A 190 -1.85 23.83 -11.74
N PRO A 191 -3.15 24.21 -11.76
CA PRO A 191 -4.22 23.27 -12.08
C PRO A 191 -3.93 22.52 -13.39
N GLY A 192 -4.05 21.19 -13.38
CA GLY A 192 -3.75 20.34 -14.54
C GLY A 192 -2.36 19.69 -14.56
N GLY A 193 -1.60 19.77 -13.46
CA GLY A 193 -0.33 19.04 -13.33
C GLY A 193 0.83 19.67 -14.11
N ASN A 194 0.79 20.98 -14.34
CA ASN A 194 1.95 21.74 -14.80
C ASN A 194 2.54 22.53 -13.62
N ALA A 195 3.69 23.17 -13.87
CA ALA A 195 4.32 24.04 -12.90
C ALA A 195 4.86 25.30 -13.55
N THR A 196 4.76 26.43 -12.85
CA THR A 196 5.31 27.71 -13.27
C THR A 196 6.47 28.11 -12.35
N PHE A 197 7.47 28.78 -12.92
CA PHE A 197 8.55 29.36 -12.13
C PHE A 197 8.14 30.72 -11.60
N ALA A 198 8.57 31.05 -10.39
CA ALA A 198 8.39 32.37 -9.81
C ALA A 198 9.05 33.45 -10.71
N PRO A 199 8.40 34.60 -10.92
CA PRO A 199 8.80 35.57 -11.94
C PRO A 199 10.12 36.29 -11.65
N ASP A 200 10.56 36.28 -10.38
CA ASP A 200 11.78 36.90 -9.87
C ASP A 200 13.02 36.00 -10.00
N ILE A 201 12.85 34.75 -10.43
CA ILE A 201 13.92 33.77 -10.56
C ILE A 201 14.65 33.96 -11.90
N LEU A 202 15.88 34.49 -11.82
CA LEU A 202 16.77 34.66 -12.97
C LEU A 202 17.58 33.38 -13.23
N LEU A 203 17.01 32.46 -14.02
CA LEU A 203 17.70 31.27 -14.52
C LEU A 203 18.06 31.42 -16.00
N SER A 204 19.18 30.84 -16.42
CA SER A 204 19.46 30.69 -17.85
C SER A 204 18.44 29.75 -18.49
N PRO A 205 18.14 29.89 -19.80
CA PRO A 205 17.21 29.00 -20.49
C PRO A 205 17.54 27.50 -20.32
N GLN A 206 18.83 27.16 -20.31
CA GLN A 206 19.29 25.78 -20.12
C GLN A 206 18.95 25.25 -18.73
N LEU A 207 19.10 26.07 -17.68
CA LEU A 207 18.77 25.65 -16.31
C LEU A 207 17.25 25.52 -16.12
N VAL A 208 16.45 26.36 -16.78
CA VAL A 208 14.98 26.21 -16.79
C VAL A 208 14.58 24.86 -17.41
N GLU A 209 15.21 24.46 -18.51
CA GLU A 209 14.96 23.17 -19.15
C GLU A 209 15.34 21.99 -18.24
N VAL A 210 16.48 22.07 -17.56
CA VAL A 210 16.88 21.07 -16.55
C VAL A 210 15.85 20.98 -15.42
N CYS A 211 15.40 22.11 -14.87
CA CYS A 211 14.37 22.12 -13.84
C CYS A 211 13.07 21.47 -14.33
N ARG A 212 12.61 21.80 -15.55
CA ARG A 212 11.41 21.19 -16.15
C ARG A 212 11.58 19.68 -16.31
N HIS A 213 12.73 19.24 -16.82
CA HIS A 213 13.03 17.83 -16.97
C HIS A 213 12.92 17.08 -15.64
N HIS A 214 13.49 17.60 -14.55
CA HIS A 214 13.38 16.97 -13.23
C HIS A 214 11.96 17.04 -12.64
N LEU A 215 11.24 18.15 -12.83
CA LEU A 215 9.84 18.28 -12.41
C LEU A 215 8.96 17.23 -13.10
N ASP A 216 9.18 16.98 -14.40
CA ASP A 216 8.42 16.00 -15.17
C ASP A 216 8.85 14.55 -14.89
N LEU A 217 10.17 14.31 -14.79
CA LEU A 217 10.72 12.99 -14.50
C LEU A 217 10.19 12.45 -13.17
N TYR A 218 10.21 13.28 -12.13
CA TYR A 218 9.77 12.89 -10.78
C TYR A 218 8.34 13.30 -10.45
N ARG A 219 7.67 14.02 -11.34
CA ARG A 219 6.29 14.53 -11.15
C ARG A 219 6.13 15.33 -9.85
N PHE A 220 7.10 16.14 -9.45
CA PHE A 220 7.08 16.81 -8.13
C PHE A 220 5.83 17.67 -7.88
N TYR A 221 5.24 18.27 -8.93
CA TYR A 221 3.99 19.02 -8.83
C TYR A 221 2.80 18.16 -8.39
N SER A 222 2.80 16.86 -8.67
CA SER A 222 1.73 15.93 -8.27
C SER A 222 1.67 15.73 -6.76
N ALA A 223 2.74 16.05 -6.03
CA ALA A 223 2.77 15.88 -4.58
C ALA A 223 1.59 16.59 -3.91
N ALA A 224 1.23 17.79 -4.39
CA ALA A 224 0.15 18.63 -3.87
C ALA A 224 -1.24 17.97 -3.91
N ALA A 225 -1.42 16.88 -4.68
CA ALA A 225 -2.69 16.17 -4.75
C ALA A 225 -3.21 15.71 -3.38
N LEU A 226 -2.31 15.31 -2.48
CA LEU A 226 -2.70 14.86 -1.13
C LEU A 226 -3.28 16.02 -0.31
N ASP A 227 -2.62 17.18 -0.29
CA ASP A 227 -3.09 18.37 0.42
C ASP A 227 -4.42 18.84 -0.16
N LEU A 228 -4.51 18.98 -1.49
CA LEU A 228 -5.70 19.46 -2.18
C LEU A 228 -6.94 18.61 -1.89
N VAL A 229 -6.80 17.28 -1.91
CA VAL A 229 -7.90 16.36 -1.62
C VAL A 229 -8.34 16.48 -0.17
N LEU A 230 -7.40 16.54 0.78
CA LEU A 230 -7.72 16.61 2.20
C LEU A 230 -8.30 17.97 2.60
N ASP A 231 -7.79 19.06 2.03
CA ASP A 231 -8.30 20.43 2.25
C ASP A 231 -9.74 20.60 1.74
N GLN A 232 -10.12 19.88 0.68
CA GLN A 232 -11.48 19.88 0.11
C GLN A 232 -12.42 18.88 0.78
N THR A 233 -11.92 18.05 1.70
CA THR A 233 -12.72 17.03 2.38
C THR A 233 -13.12 17.50 3.77
N THR A 234 -14.41 17.48 4.08
CA THR A 234 -14.90 17.79 5.43
C THR A 234 -14.35 16.76 6.44
N PRO A 235 -13.61 17.20 7.48
CA PRO A 235 -13.01 16.28 8.45
C PRO A 235 -14.06 15.66 9.37
N ALA A 236 -13.83 14.42 9.79
CA ALA A 236 -14.66 13.75 10.79
C ALA A 236 -14.68 14.55 12.12
N PRO A 237 -15.85 14.99 12.61
CA PRO A 237 -15.93 15.86 13.78
C PRO A 237 -15.61 15.10 15.07
N GLY A 238 -14.82 15.74 15.95
CA GLY A 238 -14.61 15.27 17.33
C GLY A 238 -13.76 14.00 17.49
N VAL A 239 -13.10 13.53 16.44
CA VAL A 239 -12.22 12.35 16.50
C VAL A 239 -10.79 12.79 16.83
N SER A 240 -10.16 12.17 17.83
CA SER A 240 -8.75 12.42 18.13
C SER A 240 -7.85 11.79 17.06
N ASP A 241 -6.63 12.32 16.87
CA ASP A 241 -5.65 11.74 15.94
C ASP A 241 -5.34 10.27 16.24
N HIS A 242 -5.35 9.88 17.52
CA HIS A 242 -5.13 8.51 17.93
C HIS A 242 -6.28 7.59 17.48
N ASP A 243 -7.52 8.00 17.79
CA ASP A 243 -8.72 7.23 17.43
C ASP A 243 -8.86 7.12 15.92
N ALA A 244 -8.57 8.22 15.19
CA ALA A 244 -8.57 8.22 13.73
C ALA A 244 -7.61 7.19 13.16
N ARG A 245 -6.38 7.06 13.70
CA ARG A 245 -5.40 6.07 13.24
C ARG A 245 -5.84 4.63 13.52
N VAL A 246 -6.37 4.38 14.72
CA VAL A 246 -6.86 3.04 15.09
C VAL A 246 -8.00 2.63 14.15
N GLU A 247 -8.91 3.56 13.86
CA GLU A 247 -10.02 3.28 12.97
C GLU A 247 -9.59 3.12 11.51
N LEU A 248 -8.74 4.01 10.99
CA LEU A 248 -8.18 3.89 9.63
C LEU A 248 -7.52 2.54 9.41
N GLN A 249 -6.74 2.07 10.38
CA GLN A 249 -6.12 0.75 10.32
C GLN A 249 -7.17 -0.36 10.29
N SER A 250 -8.27 -0.24 11.04
CA SER A 250 -9.38 -1.20 10.99
C SER A 250 -10.04 -1.23 9.61
N LEU A 251 -10.41 -0.06 9.06
CA LEU A 251 -11.04 0.06 7.75
C LEU A 251 -10.14 -0.50 6.63
N ALA A 252 -8.84 -0.23 6.70
CA ALA A 252 -7.86 -0.77 5.75
C ALA A 252 -7.80 -2.30 5.76
N ASN A 253 -7.88 -2.92 6.93
CA ASN A 253 -7.91 -4.38 7.04
C ASN A 253 -9.19 -4.96 6.45
N ASP A 254 -10.34 -4.32 6.66
CA ASP A 254 -11.61 -4.77 6.08
C ASP A 254 -11.59 -4.66 4.55
N ILE A 255 -11.04 -3.57 4.01
CA ILE A 255 -10.82 -3.38 2.56
C ILE A 255 -9.93 -4.50 2.01
N GLU A 256 -8.84 -4.85 2.70
CA GLU A 256 -7.96 -5.97 2.35
C GLU A 256 -8.73 -7.30 2.31
N GLU A 257 -9.65 -7.52 3.25
CA GLU A 257 -10.42 -8.76 3.39
C GLU A 257 -11.45 -8.93 2.28
N VAL A 258 -12.12 -7.85 1.85
CA VAL A 258 -13.14 -7.90 0.78
C VAL A 258 -12.56 -7.83 -0.62
N ARG A 259 -11.33 -7.31 -0.77
CA ARG A 259 -10.64 -7.17 -2.06
C ARG A 259 -10.72 -8.43 -2.93
N PRO A 260 -10.51 -9.66 -2.41
CA PRO A 260 -10.52 -10.84 -3.26
C PRO A 260 -11.86 -11.13 -3.93
N PHE A 261 -12.96 -10.67 -3.34
CA PHE A 261 -14.30 -10.89 -3.86
C PHE A 261 -14.74 -9.79 -4.83
N LEU A 262 -14.19 -8.58 -4.64
CA LEU A 262 -14.59 -7.41 -5.42
C LEU A 262 -13.69 -7.15 -6.64
N VAL A 263 -12.42 -7.60 -6.64
CA VAL A 263 -11.44 -7.15 -7.65
C VAL A 263 -11.85 -7.42 -9.10
N ARG A 264 -12.51 -8.54 -9.37
CA ARG A 264 -12.89 -8.94 -10.74
C ARG A 264 -14.20 -8.30 -11.21
N ALA A 265 -15.08 -7.94 -10.28
CA ALA A 265 -16.39 -7.36 -10.57
C ALA A 265 -16.42 -5.83 -10.41
N MET A 266 -15.31 -5.23 -9.99
CA MET A 266 -15.28 -3.80 -9.70
C MET A 266 -15.31 -2.98 -10.98
N ARG A 267 -16.40 -2.25 -11.17
CA ARG A 267 -16.51 -1.12 -12.08
C ARG A 267 -16.36 0.16 -11.26
N PRO A 268 -15.21 0.87 -11.31
CA PRO A 268 -14.95 2.04 -10.46
C PRO A 268 -16.09 3.05 -10.42
N GLU A 269 -16.80 3.23 -11.55
CA GLU A 269 -17.95 4.11 -11.73
C GLU A 269 -19.07 3.79 -10.73
N ARG A 270 -19.30 2.50 -10.43
CA ARG A 270 -20.35 2.06 -9.48
C ARG A 270 -20.01 2.33 -8.02
N PHE A 271 -18.74 2.59 -7.73
CA PHE A 271 -18.23 2.86 -6.39
C PHE A 271 -17.87 4.33 -6.21
N MET A 272 -18.33 5.20 -7.12
CA MET A 272 -18.14 6.64 -6.98
C MET A 272 -18.78 7.15 -5.68
N ILE A 273 -18.05 8.05 -5.04
CA ILE A 273 -18.50 8.79 -3.87
C ILE A 273 -18.30 10.28 -4.10
N MET A 274 -19.15 11.07 -3.46
CA MET A 274 -19.00 12.51 -3.36
C MET A 274 -18.41 12.86 -1.99
N LEU A 275 -17.35 13.67 -1.99
CA LEU A 275 -16.64 14.16 -0.82
C LEU A 275 -16.81 15.68 -0.78
N GLY A 276 -17.60 16.18 0.17
CA GLY A 276 -17.98 17.59 0.18
C GLY A 276 -18.84 17.99 -1.03
N GLU A 277 -18.76 19.24 -1.46
CA GLU A 277 -19.65 19.77 -2.52
C GLU A 277 -19.10 19.55 -3.94
N HIS A 278 -17.78 19.40 -4.10
CA HIS A 278 -17.13 19.48 -5.41
C HIS A 278 -16.11 18.38 -5.69
N LEU A 279 -15.81 17.50 -4.74
CA LEU A 279 -14.81 16.45 -4.96
C LEU A 279 -15.50 15.10 -5.15
N HIS A 280 -15.22 14.45 -6.27
CA HIS A 280 -15.69 13.10 -6.54
C HIS A 280 -14.52 12.15 -6.48
N ALA A 281 -14.73 10.95 -5.94
CA ALA A 281 -13.70 9.93 -5.85
C ALA A 281 -14.22 8.57 -6.29
N ALA A 282 -13.34 7.74 -6.84
CA ALA A 282 -13.65 6.35 -7.14
C ALA A 282 -12.48 5.42 -6.84
N PRO A 283 -12.76 4.19 -6.38
CA PRO A 283 -11.74 3.21 -6.10
C PRO A 283 -11.29 2.47 -7.37
N ILE A 284 -9.98 2.22 -7.46
CA ILE A 284 -9.34 1.38 -8.49
C ILE A 284 -8.41 0.39 -7.79
N TRP A 285 -8.58 -0.91 -8.07
CA TRP A 285 -7.69 -1.93 -7.55
C TRP A 285 -6.39 -1.92 -8.32
N ILE A 286 -5.30 -1.73 -7.62
CA ILE A 286 -3.97 -1.76 -8.22
C ILE A 286 -2.99 -2.42 -7.24
N LEU A 287 -2.07 -3.21 -7.78
CA LEU A 287 -0.95 -3.79 -7.03
C LEU A 287 0.19 -2.75 -6.94
N LEU A 288 -0.04 -1.67 -6.19
CA LEU A 288 0.99 -0.67 -5.86
C LEU A 288 1.29 -0.66 -4.35
N ARG A 289 2.00 0.33 -3.82
CA ARG A 289 2.40 0.40 -2.40
C ARG A 289 1.22 0.69 -1.42
N GLY A 290 0.10 -0.03 -1.51
CA GLY A 290 -1.11 0.08 -0.68
C GLY A 290 -2.23 -0.91 -1.07
N HIS A 291 -3.41 -0.78 -0.45
CA HIS A 291 -4.55 -1.68 -0.70
C HIS A 291 -5.34 -1.35 -1.95
N LEU A 292 -5.53 -0.05 -2.18
CA LEU A 292 -6.49 0.49 -3.15
C LEU A 292 -6.02 1.88 -3.60
N ALA A 293 -6.13 2.18 -4.89
CA ALA A 293 -5.98 3.54 -5.38
C ALA A 293 -7.34 4.24 -5.40
N LEU A 294 -7.34 5.54 -5.14
CA LEU A 294 -8.48 6.42 -5.29
C LEU A 294 -8.14 7.47 -6.35
N VAL A 295 -9.01 7.62 -7.34
CA VAL A 295 -8.92 8.67 -8.35
C VAL A 295 -9.94 9.75 -8.03
N PHE A 296 -9.54 11.02 -8.17
CA PHE A 296 -10.39 12.16 -7.81
C PHE A 296 -10.53 13.16 -8.95
N ALA A 297 -11.69 13.82 -9.01
CA ALA A 297 -11.93 14.94 -9.90
C ALA A 297 -12.91 15.96 -9.27
N GLY A 298 -12.92 17.19 -9.81
CA GLY A 298 -13.79 18.28 -9.35
C GLY A 298 -15.27 18.14 -9.77
N SER A 299 -15.61 17.08 -10.50
CA SER A 299 -17.00 16.75 -10.88
C SER A 299 -17.08 15.29 -11.31
N GLU A 300 -18.28 14.70 -11.21
CA GLU A 300 -18.56 13.35 -11.71
C GLU A 300 -18.20 13.20 -13.19
N ARG A 301 -18.59 14.17 -14.03
CA ARG A 301 -18.29 14.15 -15.47
C ARG A 301 -16.79 14.05 -15.74
N GLN A 302 -15.99 14.88 -15.06
CA GLN A 302 -14.52 14.84 -15.21
C GLN A 302 -13.94 13.51 -14.71
N LEU A 303 -14.50 12.93 -13.65
CA LEU A 303 -14.06 11.65 -13.12
C LEU A 303 -14.30 10.53 -14.14
N LEU A 304 -15.50 10.46 -14.71
CA LEU A 304 -15.90 9.48 -15.72
C LEU A 304 -15.09 9.64 -17.02
N GLU A 305 -14.91 10.87 -17.51
CA GLU A 305 -14.03 11.15 -18.66
C GLU A 305 -12.58 10.72 -18.38
N GLY A 306 -12.11 10.94 -17.16
CA GLY A 306 -10.78 10.52 -16.70
C GLY A 306 -10.61 9.00 -16.67
N MET A 307 -11.62 8.25 -16.21
CA MET A 307 -11.62 6.78 -16.24
C MET A 307 -11.56 6.23 -17.67
N GLN A 308 -12.37 6.78 -18.58
CA GLN A 308 -12.38 6.36 -19.98
C GLN A 308 -11.03 6.61 -20.67
N ARG A 309 -10.36 7.71 -20.32
CA ARG A 309 -9.04 8.08 -20.89
C ARG A 309 -7.86 7.55 -20.09
N GLN A 310 -8.10 6.90 -18.96
CA GLN A 310 -7.08 6.51 -17.97
C GLN A 310 -6.19 7.68 -17.54
N HIS A 311 -6.77 8.88 -17.45
CA HIS A 311 -6.06 10.10 -17.08
C HIS A 311 -6.81 10.81 -15.96
N TYR A 312 -6.22 10.84 -14.77
CA TYR A 312 -6.86 11.33 -13.55
C TYR A 312 -6.16 12.60 -13.06
N PRO A 313 -6.91 13.67 -12.73
CA PRO A 313 -6.33 14.89 -12.19
C PRO A 313 -5.55 14.64 -10.89
N TYR A 314 -6.10 13.79 -10.03
CA TYR A 314 -5.49 13.42 -8.76
C TYR A 314 -5.64 11.93 -8.52
N GLN A 315 -4.58 11.29 -8.02
CA GLN A 315 -4.59 9.90 -7.60
C GLN A 315 -3.92 9.80 -6.23
N LEU A 316 -4.60 9.16 -5.28
CA LEU A 316 -4.05 8.79 -3.99
C LEU A 316 -4.17 7.29 -3.78
N MET A 317 -3.56 6.78 -2.73
CA MET A 317 -3.63 5.39 -2.33
C MET A 317 -4.01 5.29 -0.86
N ILE A 318 -4.84 4.30 -0.54
CA ILE A 318 -5.05 3.84 0.83
C ILE A 318 -3.89 2.90 1.17
N GLY A 319 -3.02 3.32 2.09
CA GLY A 319 -1.93 2.49 2.60
C GLY A 319 -2.40 1.28 3.40
N PHE A 320 -1.47 0.39 3.76
CA PHE A 320 -1.77 -0.78 4.59
C PHE A 320 -2.27 -0.42 6.00
N ASP A 321 -1.94 0.79 6.44
CA ASP A 321 -2.33 1.44 7.68
C ASP A 321 -3.61 2.29 7.56
N GLY A 322 -4.23 2.34 6.37
CA GLY A 322 -5.39 3.18 6.08
C GLY A 322 -5.07 4.65 5.82
N LEU A 323 -3.80 5.06 5.92
CA LEU A 323 -3.42 6.43 5.61
C LEU A 323 -3.42 6.65 4.10
N LEU A 324 -4.08 7.74 3.67
CA LEU A 324 -3.96 8.27 2.33
C LEU A 324 -2.53 8.75 2.10
N ARG A 325 -2.00 8.36 0.94
CA ARG A 325 -0.65 8.69 0.51
C ARG A 325 -0.60 8.88 -1.00
N HIS A 326 0.39 9.61 -1.48
CA HIS A 326 0.61 9.74 -2.92
C HIS A 326 1.22 8.45 -3.49
N PRO A 327 0.82 7.97 -4.68
CA PRO A 327 1.35 6.72 -5.26
C PRO A 327 2.86 6.77 -5.50
N LEU A 328 3.39 7.89 -6.01
CA LEU A 328 4.82 8.08 -6.28
C LEU A 328 5.61 8.53 -5.03
N PHE A 329 4.94 9.19 -4.08
CA PHE A 329 5.57 9.72 -2.88
C PHE A 329 4.98 9.05 -1.66
N HIS A 330 5.02 7.73 -1.62
CA HIS A 330 4.38 6.91 -0.58
C HIS A 330 4.84 7.16 0.87
N TRP A 331 5.98 7.84 1.06
CA TRP A 331 6.45 8.35 2.35
C TRP A 331 5.66 9.58 2.82
N ARG A 332 4.98 10.26 1.89
CA ARG A 332 4.11 11.40 2.15
C ARG A 332 2.71 10.88 2.47
N THR A 333 2.32 10.99 3.72
CA THR A 333 1.05 10.47 4.24
C THR A 333 0.25 11.58 4.89
N ALA A 334 -1.08 11.39 4.98
CA ALA A 334 -1.96 12.33 5.69
C ALA A 334 -1.51 12.59 7.15
N ALA A 335 -0.84 11.61 7.77
CA ALA A 335 -0.31 11.69 9.12
C ALA A 335 0.80 12.74 9.32
N GLN A 336 1.43 13.22 8.25
CA GLN A 336 2.49 14.23 8.31
C GLN A 336 1.97 15.65 8.01
N LEU A 337 0.71 15.77 7.62
CA LEU A 337 0.07 17.04 7.31
C LEU A 337 -0.52 17.66 8.57
N PRO A 338 -0.65 19.00 8.63
CA PRO A 338 -1.26 19.66 9.77
C PRO A 338 -2.72 19.25 9.95
N ALA A 339 -3.24 19.37 11.18
CA ALA A 339 -4.66 19.17 11.44
C ALA A 339 -5.51 20.12 10.55
N PRO A 340 -6.68 19.68 10.06
CA PRO A 340 -7.42 18.45 10.41
C PRO A 340 -7.21 17.27 9.44
N ALA A 341 -6.04 17.12 8.82
CA ALA A 341 -5.77 16.14 7.75
C ALA A 341 -6.16 14.68 8.06
N LEU A 342 -5.93 14.20 9.30
CA LEU A 342 -6.33 12.83 9.68
C LEU A 342 -7.84 12.65 9.77
N GLY A 343 -8.57 13.67 10.23
CA GLY A 343 -10.04 13.66 10.23
C GLY A 343 -10.60 13.62 8.80
N ALA A 344 -10.00 14.36 7.88
CA ALA A 344 -10.34 14.33 6.46
C ALA A 344 -10.02 12.96 5.82
N ASN A 345 -8.84 12.39 6.10
CA ASN A 345 -8.46 11.04 5.67
C ASN A 345 -9.51 10.01 6.12
N LEU A 346 -9.95 10.09 7.38
CA LEU A 346 -10.95 9.17 7.92
C LEU A 346 -12.28 9.27 7.18
N THR A 347 -12.75 10.49 6.88
CA THR A 347 -13.96 10.70 6.06
C THR A 347 -13.85 10.00 4.71
N VAL A 348 -12.73 10.18 3.98
CA VAL A 348 -12.54 9.55 2.66
C VAL A 348 -12.57 8.03 2.76
N VAL A 349 -11.80 7.46 3.70
CA VAL A 349 -11.64 6.01 3.80
C VAL A 349 -12.94 5.35 4.27
N ARG A 350 -13.68 5.96 5.21
CA ARG A 350 -15.02 5.51 5.61
C ARG A 350 -15.97 5.44 4.42
N ALA A 351 -16.09 6.52 3.65
CA ALA A 351 -17.02 6.58 2.52
C ALA A 351 -16.76 5.47 1.48
N ILE A 352 -15.48 5.21 1.15
CA ILE A 352 -15.10 4.11 0.26
C ILE A 352 -15.37 2.75 0.89
N HIS A 353 -14.98 2.56 2.16
CA HIS A 353 -15.19 1.31 2.90
C HIS A 353 -16.67 0.93 2.94
N THR A 354 -17.56 1.87 3.30
CA THR A 354 -19.01 1.65 3.33
C THR A 354 -19.54 1.15 1.99
N LYS A 355 -19.12 1.77 0.86
CA LYS A 355 -19.51 1.33 -0.49
C LYS A 355 -19.01 -0.07 -0.83
N LEU A 356 -17.74 -0.36 -0.51
CA LEU A 356 -17.14 -1.67 -0.76
C LEU A 356 -17.82 -2.77 0.06
N LEU A 357 -18.09 -2.54 1.35
CA LEU A 357 -18.77 -3.51 2.20
C LEU A 357 -20.23 -3.73 1.80
N ALA A 358 -20.94 -2.67 1.40
CA ALA A 358 -22.30 -2.81 0.89
C ALA A 358 -22.36 -3.69 -0.37
N ALA A 359 -21.40 -3.56 -1.28
CA ALA A 359 -21.30 -4.43 -2.44
C ALA A 359 -20.91 -5.87 -2.05
N PHE A 360 -19.96 -6.03 -1.12
CA PHE A 360 -19.54 -7.34 -0.63
C PHE A 360 -20.67 -8.11 0.06
N ALA A 361 -21.53 -7.42 0.83
CA ALA A 361 -22.67 -8.03 1.51
C ALA A 361 -23.70 -8.66 0.54
N ARG A 362 -23.70 -8.25 -0.74
CA ARG A 362 -24.55 -8.81 -1.79
C ARG A 362 -23.98 -10.08 -2.43
N ILE A 363 -22.72 -10.42 -2.15
CA ILE A 363 -22.04 -11.59 -2.71
C ILE A 363 -22.36 -12.84 -1.88
N ASP A 364 -22.90 -13.89 -2.50
CA ASP A 364 -23.03 -15.20 -1.86
C ASP A 364 -21.67 -15.92 -1.83
N VAL A 365 -20.89 -15.59 -0.80
CA VAL A 365 -19.58 -16.22 -0.54
C VAL A 365 -19.72 -17.73 -0.35
N ALA A 366 -20.84 -18.22 0.20
CA ALA A 366 -21.04 -19.64 0.42
C ALA A 366 -21.26 -20.39 -0.89
N ALA A 367 -21.93 -19.80 -1.89
CA ALA A 367 -22.02 -20.35 -3.24
C ALA A 367 -20.63 -20.45 -3.88
N ILE A 368 -19.85 -19.37 -3.85
CA ILE A 368 -18.48 -19.32 -4.42
C ILE A 368 -17.56 -20.39 -3.79
N LEU A 369 -17.71 -20.64 -2.48
CA LEU A 369 -16.91 -21.64 -1.76
C LEU A 369 -17.41 -23.08 -1.94
N ARG A 370 -18.66 -23.29 -2.37
CA ARG A 370 -19.27 -24.62 -2.55
C ARG A 370 -19.05 -25.19 -3.95
N GLU A 371 -18.79 -24.35 -4.95
CA GLU A 371 -18.52 -24.82 -6.31
C GLU A 371 -17.23 -25.66 -6.35
N PRO A 372 -17.31 -26.96 -6.68
CA PRO A 372 -16.13 -27.78 -6.90
C PRO A 372 -15.46 -27.29 -8.17
N ARG A 373 -14.23 -26.77 -8.04
CA ARG A 373 -13.44 -26.31 -9.18
C ARG A 373 -13.16 -27.48 -10.13
N ALA A 374 -13.88 -27.51 -11.25
CA ALA A 374 -13.37 -28.21 -12.41
C ALA A 374 -12.06 -27.51 -12.82
N ALA A 375 -11.01 -28.29 -13.02
CA ALA A 375 -9.66 -27.82 -13.35
C ALA A 375 -9.53 -27.29 -14.79
N ASN A 376 -10.61 -26.84 -15.41
CA ASN A 376 -10.62 -26.35 -16.78
C ASN A 376 -10.84 -24.83 -16.83
N GLU A 377 -9.97 -24.17 -17.59
CA GLU A 377 -9.83 -22.72 -17.80
C GLU A 377 -11.01 -22.03 -18.52
N GLN A 378 -12.20 -22.60 -18.51
CA GLN A 378 -13.38 -22.01 -19.13
C GLN A 378 -14.56 -22.16 -18.20
N GLU A 379 -14.77 -21.20 -17.30
CA GLU A 379 -16.11 -20.89 -16.79
C GLU A 379 -16.12 -19.52 -16.08
N ILE A 380 -16.58 -18.53 -16.83
CA ILE A 380 -16.85 -17.14 -16.46
C ILE A 380 -18.21 -17.02 -15.73
N GLU A 381 -18.91 -18.13 -15.51
CA GLU A 381 -20.36 -18.16 -15.28
C GLU A 381 -20.82 -17.78 -13.85
N PRO A 382 -20.17 -18.20 -12.75
CA PRO A 382 -20.55 -17.76 -11.40
C PRO A 382 -20.25 -16.27 -11.18
N LEU A 383 -19.23 -15.77 -11.87
CA LEU A 383 -18.81 -14.37 -11.84
C LEU A 383 -19.70 -13.48 -12.71
N ALA A 384 -20.18 -14.03 -13.84
CA ALA A 384 -21.20 -13.39 -14.69
C ALA A 384 -22.54 -13.26 -13.95
N GLN A 385 -22.93 -14.23 -13.11
CA GLN A 385 -24.11 -14.11 -12.24
C GLN A 385 -23.95 -13.03 -11.16
N ALA A 386 -22.78 -12.91 -10.51
CA ALA A 386 -22.52 -11.80 -9.57
C ALA A 386 -22.54 -10.43 -10.29
N ASN A 387 -22.03 -10.36 -11.52
CA ASN A 387 -22.08 -9.16 -12.36
C ASN A 387 -23.50 -8.82 -12.83
N ALA A 388 -24.34 -9.82 -13.11
CA ALA A 388 -25.74 -9.67 -13.49
C ALA A 388 -26.59 -9.21 -12.30
N LEU A 389 -26.41 -9.79 -11.11
CA LEU A 389 -27.07 -9.35 -9.88
C LEU A 389 -26.71 -7.90 -9.49
N LEU A 390 -25.47 -7.48 -9.75
CA LEU A 390 -25.04 -6.09 -9.60
C LEU A 390 -25.50 -5.17 -10.76
N ALA A 391 -25.98 -5.72 -11.88
CA ALA A 391 -26.49 -4.96 -13.02
C ALA A 391 -28.02 -4.84 -13.02
N GLU A 392 -28.75 -5.83 -12.49
CA GLU A 392 -30.21 -5.84 -12.41
C GLU A 392 -30.74 -5.02 -11.22
N ALA A 393 -29.97 -4.87 -10.15
CA ALA A 393 -30.39 -4.12 -8.95
C ALA A 393 -30.42 -2.58 -9.10
N ASP A 394 -29.93 -2.03 -10.22
CA ASP A 394 -29.94 -0.58 -10.51
C ASP A 394 -30.94 -0.22 -11.64
N GLY A 395 -31.72 -1.18 -12.12
CA GLY A 395 -32.82 -0.94 -13.06
C GLY A 395 -34.15 -0.55 -12.39
N GLU A 396 -34.23 -0.62 -11.06
CA GLU A 396 -35.42 -0.30 -10.29
C GLU A 396 -35.10 0.83 -9.32
N ASP A 397 -35.63 2.01 -9.65
CA ASP A 397 -35.81 3.12 -8.72
C ASP A 397 -36.50 2.63 -7.44
N ASP A 398 -35.90 3.03 -6.32
CA ASP A 398 -36.52 3.34 -5.03
C ASP A 398 -37.97 2.83 -4.83
N THR A 399 -38.13 1.53 -4.58
CA THR A 399 -39.27 1.05 -3.80
C THR A 399 -38.81 -0.03 -2.82
N SER A 400 -39.06 0.27 -1.57
CA SER A 400 -38.94 -0.62 -0.42
C SER A 400 -39.57 -1.99 -0.69
N ASP A 401 -38.76 -3.03 -0.86
CA ASP A 401 -39.20 -4.40 -0.64
C ASP A 401 -38.49 -4.91 0.62
N GLY A 402 -39.28 -5.02 1.70
CA GLY A 402 -38.86 -5.31 3.07
C GLY A 402 -38.34 -6.73 3.26
N ARG A 403 -37.27 -7.08 2.55
CA ARG A 403 -36.47 -8.27 2.85
C ARG A 403 -35.35 -7.86 3.78
N ASP A 404 -35.56 -8.13 5.06
CA ASP A 404 -34.48 -8.18 6.03
C ASP A 404 -33.31 -8.97 5.42
N PRO A 405 -32.12 -8.37 5.23
CA PRO A 405 -30.98 -9.09 4.70
C PRO A 405 -30.68 -10.22 5.68
N LYS A 406 -30.89 -11.47 5.25
CA LYS A 406 -30.51 -12.65 6.03
C LYS A 406 -28.99 -12.66 6.19
N LEU A 407 -28.53 -11.97 7.23
CA LEU A 407 -27.16 -11.88 7.75
C LEU A 407 -26.54 -13.23 8.18
N GLY A 408 -27.13 -14.36 7.78
CA GLY A 408 -26.98 -15.66 8.43
C GLY A 408 -25.85 -16.56 7.94
N SER A 409 -24.88 -16.12 7.12
CA SER A 409 -23.83 -17.07 6.68
C SER A 409 -22.40 -16.57 6.43
N LEU A 410 -22.12 -15.28 6.58
CA LEU A 410 -20.76 -14.76 6.38
C LEU A 410 -19.86 -15.08 7.59
N ARG A 411 -19.18 -16.23 7.51
CA ARG A 411 -18.24 -16.74 8.54
C ARG A 411 -16.82 -16.22 8.28
N LEU A 412 -16.59 -14.94 8.56
CA LEU A 412 -15.26 -14.32 8.43
C LEU A 412 -14.30 -14.87 9.51
N SER A 413 -13.05 -15.13 9.14
CA SER A 413 -11.99 -15.59 10.06
C SER A 413 -11.07 -14.41 10.40
N PRO A 414 -11.41 -13.60 11.42
CA PRO A 414 -10.70 -12.36 11.73
C PRO A 414 -9.24 -12.62 12.08
N ARG A 415 -8.38 -11.65 11.81
CA ARG A 415 -7.02 -11.62 12.38
C ARG A 415 -7.14 -11.53 13.91
N MET A 416 -6.19 -12.14 14.61
CA MET A 416 -6.18 -12.11 16.08
C MET A 416 -6.25 -10.69 16.65
N SER A 417 -5.55 -9.72 16.06
CA SER A 417 -5.61 -8.31 16.49
C SER A 417 -7.02 -7.73 16.36
N GLN A 418 -7.70 -7.94 15.22
CA GLN A 418 -9.07 -7.48 15.00
C GLN A 418 -10.05 -8.09 15.99
N LEU A 419 -9.94 -9.40 16.23
CA LEU A 419 -10.78 -10.10 17.21
C LEU A 419 -10.63 -9.46 18.59
N LEU A 420 -9.39 -9.26 19.05
CA LEU A 420 -9.10 -8.69 20.37
C LEU A 420 -9.61 -7.25 20.50
N THR A 421 -9.32 -6.39 19.52
CA THR A 421 -9.77 -4.99 19.52
C THR A 421 -11.29 -4.89 19.54
N ARG A 422 -12.01 -5.69 18.74
CA ARG A 422 -13.49 -5.69 18.74
C ARG A 422 -14.07 -6.23 20.04
N LEU A 423 -13.48 -7.29 20.60
CA LEU A 423 -13.92 -7.80 21.91
C LEU A 423 -13.80 -6.73 23.01
N GLU A 424 -12.70 -5.95 23.02
CA GLU A 424 -12.52 -4.86 23.98
C GLU A 424 -13.47 -3.69 23.75
N ARG A 425 -13.62 -3.27 22.49
CA ARG A 425 -14.39 -2.08 22.13
C ARG A 425 -15.90 -2.31 22.19
N ASP A 426 -16.37 -3.45 21.70
CA ASP A 426 -17.80 -3.67 21.39
C ASP A 426 -18.49 -4.58 22.42
N PHE A 427 -17.74 -5.33 23.23
CA PHE A 427 -18.28 -6.36 24.14
C PHE A 427 -17.79 -6.27 25.59
N ASP A 428 -17.20 -5.14 25.99
CA ASP A 428 -16.66 -4.89 27.33
C ASP A 428 -15.67 -5.99 27.80
N CYS A 429 -14.98 -6.63 26.86
CA CYS A 429 -13.91 -7.55 27.22
C CYS A 429 -12.67 -6.77 27.64
N ARG A 430 -11.83 -7.40 28.44
CA ARG A 430 -10.49 -6.90 28.75
C ARG A 430 -9.46 -7.93 28.30
N VAL A 431 -8.46 -7.48 27.56
CA VAL A 431 -7.39 -8.34 27.06
C VAL A 431 -6.15 -8.12 27.90
N ARG A 432 -5.57 -9.21 28.43
CA ARG A 432 -4.32 -9.18 29.20
C ARG A 432 -3.31 -10.13 28.59
N ALA A 433 -2.05 -9.70 28.57
CA ALA A 433 -0.94 -10.59 28.29
C ALA A 433 -0.79 -11.60 29.44
N GLY A 434 -0.82 -12.89 29.13
CA GLY A 434 -0.58 -13.98 30.05
C GLY A 434 0.91 -14.35 30.15
N LYS A 435 1.21 -15.50 30.76
CA LYS A 435 2.59 -16.01 30.85
C LYS A 435 3.02 -16.54 29.48
N GLY A 436 4.16 -16.05 28.96
CA GLY A 436 4.68 -16.45 27.66
C GLY A 436 3.97 -15.73 26.51
N SER A 437 3.51 -16.47 25.50
CA SER A 437 2.79 -15.93 24.35
C SER A 437 1.27 -16.05 24.51
N GLU A 438 0.76 -16.31 25.70
CA GLU A 438 -0.68 -16.44 25.93
C GLU A 438 -1.37 -15.07 26.06
N ILE A 439 -2.61 -14.98 25.58
CA ILE A 439 -3.49 -13.82 25.72
C ILE A 439 -4.73 -14.27 26.48
N SER A 440 -4.99 -13.67 27.63
CA SER A 440 -6.19 -13.93 28.43
C SER A 440 -7.22 -12.86 28.15
N ILE A 441 -8.40 -13.27 27.70
CA ILE A 441 -9.55 -12.42 27.42
C ILE A 441 -10.58 -12.69 28.50
N TYR A 442 -11.07 -11.65 29.17
CA TYR A 442 -12.14 -11.80 30.17
C TYR A 442 -13.23 -10.76 29.97
N ARG A 443 -14.48 -11.18 30.17
CA ARG A 443 -15.66 -10.33 30.18
C ARG A 443 -16.32 -10.39 31.57
N PRO A 444 -16.70 -9.28 32.20
CA PRO A 444 -17.44 -9.31 33.46
C PRO A 444 -18.70 -10.18 33.35
N GLY A 445 -18.88 -11.14 34.26
CA GLY A 445 -19.98 -12.12 34.20
C GLY A 445 -19.76 -13.33 33.28
N GLY A 446 -18.70 -13.31 32.46
CA GLY A 446 -18.29 -14.42 31.60
C GLY A 446 -17.12 -15.25 32.16
N ARG A 447 -16.70 -16.29 31.45
CA ARG A 447 -15.49 -17.07 31.78
C ARG A 447 -14.26 -16.46 31.11
N ILE A 448 -13.08 -16.69 31.67
CA ILE A 448 -11.81 -16.29 31.06
C ILE A 448 -11.48 -17.25 29.92
N PHE A 449 -11.16 -16.72 28.75
CA PHE A 449 -10.64 -17.48 27.62
C PHE A 449 -9.14 -17.20 27.46
N THR A 450 -8.32 -18.25 27.34
CA THR A 450 -6.88 -18.09 27.10
C THR A 450 -6.54 -18.57 25.69
N LEU A 451 -5.97 -17.67 24.90
CA LEU A 451 -5.58 -17.88 23.52
C LEU A 451 -4.05 -17.98 23.43
N GLY A 452 -3.53 -19.09 22.91
CA GLY A 452 -2.09 -19.24 22.66
C GLY A 452 -1.63 -18.49 21.41
N ARG A 453 -0.62 -17.62 21.53
CA ARG A 453 0.02 -16.96 20.36
C ARG A 453 1.20 -17.82 19.91
N HIS A 454 0.96 -18.71 18.96
CA HIS A 454 2.06 -19.50 18.38
C HIS A 454 2.73 -18.82 17.18
N LYS A 455 2.09 -17.82 16.55
CA LYS A 455 2.69 -16.95 15.52
C LYS A 455 2.09 -15.53 15.56
N ARG A 456 2.84 -14.54 15.09
CA ARG A 456 2.44 -13.12 15.03
C ARG A 456 1.50 -12.94 13.82
N ASN A 457 0.24 -12.51 14.04
CA ASN A 457 -0.79 -12.25 13.02
C ASN A 457 -1.43 -13.46 12.29
N ASP A 458 -1.72 -14.56 12.98
CA ASP A 458 -2.55 -15.63 12.38
C ASP A 458 -4.04 -15.25 12.32
N ARG A 459 -4.70 -15.62 11.22
CA ARG A 459 -6.17 -15.62 11.13
C ARG A 459 -6.74 -16.68 12.07
N ILE A 460 -7.70 -16.29 12.90
CA ILE A 460 -8.37 -17.21 13.82
C ILE A 460 -9.53 -17.85 13.06
N ARG A 461 -9.45 -19.17 12.88
CA ARG A 461 -10.51 -19.93 12.21
C ARG A 461 -11.84 -19.74 12.95
N TRP A 462 -12.93 -19.60 12.20
CA TRP A 462 -14.28 -19.40 12.74
C TRP A 462 -14.69 -20.35 13.89
N PRO A 463 -14.40 -21.67 13.87
CA PRO A 463 -14.73 -22.53 15.00
C PRO A 463 -14.09 -22.08 16.33
N HIS A 464 -12.89 -21.51 16.26
CA HIS A 464 -12.16 -20.99 17.41
C HIS A 464 -12.74 -19.63 17.85
N VAL A 465 -13.11 -18.75 16.91
CA VAL A 465 -13.86 -17.53 17.24
C VAL A 465 -15.16 -17.87 17.96
N ARG A 466 -15.92 -18.85 17.45
CA ARG A 466 -17.15 -19.31 18.08
C ARG A 466 -16.92 -19.85 19.49
N GLN A 467 -15.82 -20.56 19.72
CA GLN A 467 -15.44 -21.03 21.05
C GLN A 467 -15.14 -19.85 21.99
N ILE A 468 -14.47 -18.81 21.49
CA ILE A 468 -14.18 -17.58 22.23
C ILE A 468 -15.49 -16.87 22.61
N LEU A 469 -16.38 -16.62 21.64
CA LEU A 469 -17.67 -15.96 21.86
C LEU A 469 -18.53 -16.74 22.87
N ARG A 470 -18.63 -18.06 22.72
CA ARG A 470 -19.35 -18.93 23.67
C ARG A 470 -18.77 -18.85 25.08
N THR A 471 -17.45 -18.83 25.22
CA THR A 471 -16.79 -18.77 26.53
C THR A 471 -16.98 -17.41 27.20
N LEU A 472 -16.96 -16.34 26.41
CA LEU A 472 -17.18 -14.97 26.84
C LEU A 472 -18.67 -14.60 26.94
N THR A 473 -19.59 -15.56 26.72
CA THR A 473 -21.05 -15.35 26.76
C THR A 473 -21.52 -14.22 25.83
N ILE A 474 -20.89 -14.12 24.65
CA ILE A 474 -21.28 -13.18 23.59
C ILE A 474 -22.14 -13.93 22.59
N ASP A 475 -23.32 -13.39 22.27
CA ASP A 475 -24.19 -13.99 21.27
C ASP A 475 -23.58 -13.86 19.87
N GLU A 476 -23.72 -14.92 19.07
CA GLU A 476 -23.15 -14.97 17.72
C GLU A 476 -23.84 -13.95 16.79
N ALA A 477 -25.13 -13.67 16.99
CA ALA A 477 -25.86 -12.64 16.26
C ALA A 477 -25.41 -11.23 16.68
N ASP A 478 -25.18 -10.98 17.97
CA ASP A 478 -24.64 -9.69 18.45
C ASP A 478 -23.21 -9.45 17.92
N TRP A 479 -22.40 -10.50 17.87
CA TRP A 479 -21.06 -10.45 17.26
C TRP A 479 -21.15 -10.05 15.79
N VAL A 480 -21.98 -10.75 15.00
CA VAL A 480 -22.17 -10.40 13.59
C VAL A 480 -22.75 -9.00 13.47
N ALA A 481 -23.75 -8.63 14.26
CA ALA A 481 -24.33 -7.29 14.26
C ALA A 481 -23.29 -6.21 14.56
N SER A 482 -22.35 -6.42 15.48
CA SER A 482 -21.25 -5.47 15.75
C SER A 482 -20.30 -5.28 14.56
N ILE A 483 -20.24 -6.26 13.65
CA ILE A 483 -19.49 -6.14 12.39
C ILE A 483 -20.20 -5.17 11.44
N TRP A 484 -21.53 -5.07 11.48
CA TRP A 484 -22.35 -4.35 10.49
C TRP A 484 -23.03 -3.07 10.99
N GLN A 485 -23.34 -2.94 12.28
CA GLN A 485 -24.23 -1.90 12.83
C GLN A 485 -23.55 -0.56 13.15
N ARG A 486 -22.25 -0.41 12.90
CA ARG A 486 -21.52 0.87 13.10
C ARG A 486 -20.50 1.16 11.99
N SER A 487 -20.84 0.77 10.76
CA SER A 487 -20.16 1.15 9.50
C SER A 487 -20.78 2.39 8.89
#